data_AF-A0AA38XLF1-F1
#
_entry.id   AF-A0AA38XLF1-F1
#
_cell.length_a   1.000
_cell.length_b   1.000
_cell.length_c   1.000
_cell.angle_alpha   90.00
_cell.angle_beta   90.00
_cell.angle_gamma   90.00
#
_symmetry.space_group_name_H-M   'P 1'
#
loop_
_entity.id
_entity.type
_entity.pdbx_description
1 polymer ?
#
loop_
_entity_poly.entity_id
_entity_poly.type
_entity_poly.pdbx_seq_one_letter_code
_entity_poly.pdbx_strand_id
1 'polypeptide(L)'
;MPRTLLVFDSTDEQQSYDFFRSRSVGELTELFHTDERFWHMSVLQLSMTQPEVRYALTALGALHRKYAEGDNTAIPEDTTDAQTRFALEQCNRSIKSLLERAGSEARYEKVSTLVACLLYTCVASIQGHQTQSIMHFRNGLKLLDSLGHSSATVDSMSYWDTQFQSFVTTLSSLEVQARSLICEEDLPPWPTRIKIRSFPSSRTEIQFTSLSEARDFFESVLSDFQCFAIDRNAEDEWLLSPTTTPRRSSMDKYHLLVEKHASGVKALNAFITDHDDLKGRDEKMILMLRLHICITEMYLRVYPLSLKHGDSAYDHIDVYYLRMISLARQILGCSEENLAGMLASLDEVEDFSIDTTRDRIATTSKHSRVPLASSILKRENNEQHRPVFTFSQGIVGPLSTTGIACRTPSIRKEAMALLLLYPRREGLWDSHTAGRCGWVAMQIEEELTRQYRRQQGQEDFEIKTASDVPIECRVRGVDMKYIGPRSGELRFNTMKKCEDGEMLTIVMVLEW
;
A
#
# COMPACT_ATOMS: atom_id res chain seq x y z
N MET A 1 13.00 -5.24 38.59
CA MET A 1 11.86 -6.04 39.05
C MET A 1 11.81 -7.32 38.22
N PRO A 2 11.68 -8.52 38.82
CA PRO A 2 11.45 -9.73 38.04
C PRO A 2 10.12 -9.56 37.29
N ARG A 3 10.14 -9.75 35.97
CA ARG A 3 8.94 -9.62 35.13
C ARG A 3 8.06 -10.85 35.37
N THR A 4 7.06 -10.72 36.23
CA THR A 4 6.02 -11.74 36.39
C THR A 4 5.23 -11.82 35.08
N LEU A 5 5.16 -13.00 34.46
CA LEU A 5 4.28 -13.23 33.31
C LEU A 5 2.84 -12.96 33.75
N LEU A 6 2.12 -12.09 33.05
CA LEU A 6 0.74 -11.82 33.48
C LEU A 6 -0.17 -13.01 33.11
N VAL A 7 -1.16 -13.28 33.94
CA VAL A 7 -2.19 -14.31 33.72
C VAL A 7 -3.31 -13.69 32.87
N PHE A 8 -3.92 -14.46 31.96
CA PHE A 8 -5.07 -13.96 31.18
C PHE A 8 -6.29 -13.81 32.09
N ASP A 9 -7.08 -12.76 31.88
CA ASP A 9 -8.23 -12.43 32.72
C ASP A 9 -9.46 -13.27 32.37
N SER A 10 -9.53 -13.79 31.14
CA SER A 10 -10.63 -14.63 30.67
C SER A 10 -10.18 -15.67 29.64
N THR A 11 -11.04 -16.67 29.42
CA THR A 11 -10.87 -17.66 28.35
C THR A 11 -10.87 -17.00 26.97
N ASP A 12 -11.71 -15.99 26.74
CA ASP A 12 -11.79 -15.27 25.45
C ASP A 12 -10.50 -14.50 25.15
N GLU A 13 -9.88 -13.93 26.18
CA GLU A 13 -8.57 -13.28 26.07
C GLU A 13 -7.50 -14.28 25.68
N GLN A 14 -7.44 -15.43 26.37
CA GLN A 14 -6.50 -16.50 26.06
C GLN A 14 -6.68 -17.02 24.64
N GLN A 15 -7.91 -17.30 24.22
CA GLN A 15 -8.20 -17.79 22.87
C GLN A 15 -7.79 -16.78 21.79
N SER A 16 -8.05 -15.48 22.02
CA SER A 16 -7.72 -14.43 21.06
C SER A 16 -6.20 -14.24 20.95
N TYR A 17 -5.49 -14.31 22.09
CA TYR A 17 -4.03 -14.35 22.14
C TYR A 17 -3.47 -15.57 21.39
N ASP A 18 -4.02 -16.75 21.64
CA ASP A 18 -3.59 -17.99 20.99
C ASP A 18 -3.83 -17.98 19.48
N PHE A 19 -4.96 -17.42 19.04
CA PHE A 19 -5.22 -17.19 17.62
C PHE A 19 -4.20 -16.22 17.03
N PHE A 20 -3.90 -15.12 17.72
CA PHE A 20 -2.88 -14.18 17.25
C PHE A 20 -1.53 -14.88 17.08
N ARG A 21 -1.08 -15.61 18.10
CA ARG A 21 0.20 -16.33 18.11
C ARG A 21 0.28 -17.42 17.03
N SER A 22 -0.79 -18.19 16.81
CA SER A 22 -0.77 -19.37 15.94
C SER A 22 -1.16 -19.11 14.50
N ARG A 23 -2.03 -18.11 14.25
CA ARG A 23 -2.58 -17.80 12.92
C ARG A 23 -2.18 -16.41 12.45
N SER A 24 -2.42 -15.37 13.26
CA SER A 24 -2.14 -13.99 12.83
C SER A 24 -0.66 -13.77 12.55
N VAL A 25 0.25 -14.22 13.42
CA VAL A 25 1.70 -14.07 13.17
C VAL A 25 2.09 -14.77 11.88
N GLY A 26 1.59 -16.00 11.65
CA GLY A 26 1.89 -16.74 10.42
C GLY A 26 1.43 -16.03 9.14
N GLU A 27 0.24 -15.42 9.12
CA GLU A 27 -0.25 -14.67 7.94
C GLU A 27 0.45 -13.30 7.80
N LEU A 28 0.75 -12.63 8.92
CA LEU A 28 1.51 -11.38 8.94
C LEU A 28 2.92 -11.56 8.40
N THR A 29 3.52 -12.74 8.60
CA THR A 29 4.91 -13.06 8.21
C THR A 29 5.01 -14.02 7.03
N GLU A 30 3.89 -14.47 6.45
CA GLU A 30 3.87 -15.52 5.41
C GLU A 30 4.79 -15.19 4.23
N LEU A 31 4.84 -13.91 3.86
CA LEU A 31 5.62 -13.43 2.72
C LEU A 31 7.06 -13.06 3.12
N PHE A 32 7.29 -12.79 4.40
CA PHE A 32 8.54 -12.27 4.92
C PHE A 32 8.82 -12.82 6.32
N HIS A 33 9.46 -13.99 6.38
CA HIS A 33 9.85 -14.65 7.62
C HIS A 33 10.76 -13.79 8.53
N THR A 34 11.40 -12.78 7.98
CA THR A 34 12.24 -11.81 8.69
C THR A 34 11.45 -11.01 9.73
N ASP A 35 10.16 -10.83 9.46
CA ASP A 35 9.24 -10.10 10.34
C ASP A 35 8.82 -10.98 11.54
N GLU A 36 9.06 -12.31 11.50
CA GLU A 36 8.78 -13.22 12.63
C GLU A 36 9.53 -12.80 13.88
N ARG A 37 10.80 -12.38 13.75
CA ARG A 37 11.57 -11.92 14.90
C ARG A 37 10.91 -10.71 15.55
N PHE A 38 10.40 -9.78 14.76
CA PHE A 38 9.67 -8.62 15.28
C PHE A 38 8.41 -9.06 16.03
N TRP A 39 7.55 -9.89 15.43
CA TRP A 39 6.31 -10.33 16.06
C TRP A 39 6.53 -11.21 17.30
N HIS A 40 7.51 -12.11 17.27
CA HIS A 40 7.83 -12.98 18.41
C HIS A 40 8.58 -12.26 19.54
N MET A 41 9.66 -11.54 19.21
CA MET A 41 10.56 -10.97 20.22
C MET A 41 10.15 -9.57 20.67
N SER A 42 9.49 -8.78 19.81
CA SER A 42 9.03 -7.43 20.17
C SER A 42 7.57 -7.43 20.61
N VAL A 43 6.67 -8.10 19.89
CA VAL A 43 5.23 -7.98 20.16
C VAL A 43 4.71 -9.02 21.16
N LEU A 44 4.93 -10.32 20.89
CA LEU A 44 4.47 -11.41 21.76
C LEU A 44 5.19 -11.43 23.12
N GLN A 45 6.49 -11.12 23.15
CA GLN A 45 7.21 -11.06 24.43
C GLN A 45 6.73 -9.87 25.30
N LEU A 46 6.48 -8.70 24.70
CA LEU A 46 6.00 -7.54 25.44
C LEU A 46 4.56 -7.73 25.93
N SER A 47 3.66 -8.32 25.14
CA SER A 47 2.29 -8.63 25.59
C SER A 47 2.23 -9.57 26.80
N MET A 48 3.24 -10.40 27.03
CA MET A 48 3.31 -11.23 28.22
C MET A 48 3.73 -10.47 29.49
N THR A 49 4.28 -9.27 29.35
CA THR A 49 4.87 -8.50 30.45
C THR A 49 4.28 -7.10 30.62
N GLN A 50 3.56 -6.58 29.63
CA GLN A 50 3.01 -5.23 29.58
C GLN A 50 1.50 -5.30 29.27
N PRO A 51 0.61 -4.88 30.20
CA PRO A 51 -0.83 -5.04 30.04
C PRO A 51 -1.40 -4.27 28.84
N GLU A 52 -0.89 -3.08 28.55
CA GLU A 52 -1.29 -2.28 27.40
C GLU A 52 -1.06 -3.02 26.07
N VAL A 53 0.12 -3.61 25.90
CA VAL A 53 0.46 -4.39 24.70
C VAL A 53 -0.38 -5.65 24.64
N ARG A 54 -0.65 -6.28 25.79
CA ARG A 54 -1.52 -7.45 25.87
C ARG A 54 -2.90 -7.18 25.34
N TYR A 55 -3.61 -6.20 25.92
CA TYR A 55 -5.00 -5.97 25.55
C TYR A 55 -5.11 -5.49 24.10
N ALA A 56 -4.17 -4.67 23.60
CA ALA A 56 -4.12 -4.30 22.20
C ALA A 56 -3.90 -5.51 21.26
N LEU A 57 -3.02 -6.45 21.63
CA LEU A 57 -2.75 -7.67 20.86
C LEU A 57 -3.98 -8.59 20.88
N THR A 58 -4.61 -8.77 22.03
CA THR A 58 -5.84 -9.55 22.17
C THR A 58 -6.95 -8.98 21.29
N ALA A 59 -7.14 -7.66 21.28
CA ALA A 59 -8.10 -6.99 20.42
C ALA A 59 -7.85 -7.29 18.93
N LEU A 60 -6.59 -7.18 18.50
CA LEU A 60 -6.19 -7.51 17.13
C LEU A 60 -6.39 -9.00 16.81
N GLY A 61 -6.11 -9.90 17.74
CA GLY A 61 -6.35 -11.35 17.58
C GLY A 61 -7.83 -11.68 17.38
N ALA A 62 -8.71 -11.06 18.17
CA ALA A 62 -10.16 -11.22 18.04
C ALA A 62 -10.68 -10.68 16.70
N LEU A 63 -10.25 -9.47 16.31
CA LEU A 63 -10.64 -8.89 15.02
C LEU A 63 -10.09 -9.65 13.84
N HIS A 64 -8.84 -10.12 13.89
CA HIS A 64 -8.26 -10.89 12.79
C HIS A 64 -8.99 -12.21 12.58
N ARG A 65 -9.46 -12.87 13.65
CA ARG A 65 -10.30 -14.05 13.53
C ARG A 65 -11.58 -13.77 12.74
N LYS A 66 -12.30 -12.71 13.12
CA LYS A 66 -13.50 -12.27 12.41
C LYS A 66 -13.21 -11.90 10.95
N TYR A 67 -12.10 -11.22 10.70
CA TYR A 67 -11.67 -10.85 9.36
C TYR A 67 -11.45 -12.10 8.49
N ALA A 68 -10.70 -13.08 8.98
CA ALA A 68 -10.37 -14.30 8.25
C ALA A 68 -11.58 -15.21 7.97
N GLU A 69 -12.69 -15.03 8.68
CA GLU A 69 -13.98 -15.73 8.47
C GLU A 69 -14.89 -14.99 7.47
N GLY A 70 -14.56 -13.75 7.10
CA GLY A 70 -15.33 -12.93 6.17
C GLY A 70 -14.96 -13.14 4.71
N ASP A 71 -15.54 -12.30 3.84
CA ASP A 71 -15.33 -12.26 2.38
C ASP A 71 -14.90 -10.87 1.87
N ASN A 72 -14.80 -9.89 2.76
CA ASN A 72 -14.54 -8.49 2.42
C ASN A 72 -13.19 -8.00 3.01
N THR A 73 -12.69 -6.86 2.53
CA THR A 73 -11.39 -6.30 2.94
C THR A 73 -11.46 -5.40 4.17
N ALA A 74 -12.65 -5.27 4.78
CA ALA A 74 -12.87 -4.66 6.09
C ALA A 74 -13.92 -5.43 6.89
N ILE A 75 -13.77 -5.49 8.21
CA ILE A 75 -14.77 -6.09 9.10
C ILE A 75 -16.04 -5.23 9.07
N PRO A 76 -17.26 -5.76 8.86
CA PRO A 76 -18.49 -4.96 8.93
C PRO A 76 -18.70 -4.24 10.28
N GLU A 77 -19.25 -3.02 10.26
CA GLU A 77 -19.68 -2.32 11.48
C GLU A 77 -20.93 -3.00 12.05
N ASP A 78 -20.71 -3.98 12.93
CA ASP A 78 -21.76 -4.59 13.72
C ASP A 78 -21.42 -4.43 15.20
N THR A 79 -22.10 -3.51 15.86
CA THR A 79 -21.94 -3.24 17.30
C THR A 79 -22.63 -4.28 18.17
N THR A 80 -23.49 -5.13 17.59
CA THR A 80 -24.12 -6.24 18.32
C THR A 80 -23.21 -7.46 18.40
N ASP A 81 -22.28 -7.58 17.46
CA ASP A 81 -21.33 -8.68 17.38
C ASP A 81 -20.44 -8.79 18.63
N ALA A 82 -20.38 -10.01 19.18
CA ALA A 82 -19.64 -10.28 20.41
C ALA A 82 -18.13 -10.10 20.26
N GLN A 83 -17.53 -10.48 19.12
CA GLN A 83 -16.08 -10.36 18.91
C GLN A 83 -15.67 -8.89 18.71
N THR A 84 -16.45 -8.11 17.97
CA THR A 84 -16.24 -6.66 17.81
C THR A 84 -16.33 -5.94 19.16
N ARG A 85 -17.36 -6.24 19.97
CA ARG A 85 -17.50 -5.65 21.31
C ARG A 85 -16.35 -6.05 22.23
N PHE A 86 -15.99 -7.33 22.25
CA PHE A 86 -14.85 -7.82 23.02
C PHE A 86 -13.55 -7.11 22.62
N ALA A 87 -13.27 -6.98 21.32
CA ALA A 87 -12.09 -6.26 20.84
C ALA A 87 -12.07 -4.79 21.29
N LEU A 88 -13.22 -4.10 21.23
CA LEU A 88 -13.35 -2.73 21.72
C LEU A 88 -13.10 -2.62 23.22
N GLU A 89 -13.63 -3.55 24.01
CA GLU A 89 -13.37 -3.63 25.46
C GLU A 89 -11.87 -3.79 25.74
N GLN A 90 -11.19 -4.69 25.02
CA GLN A 90 -9.74 -4.86 25.15
C GLN A 90 -8.97 -3.58 24.72
N CYS A 91 -9.39 -2.91 23.65
CA CYS A 91 -8.83 -1.61 23.26
C CYS A 91 -8.95 -0.58 24.40
N ASN A 92 -10.11 -0.48 25.04
CA ASN A 92 -10.34 0.43 26.17
C ASN A 92 -9.45 0.10 27.37
N ARG A 93 -9.25 -1.20 27.67
CA ARG A 93 -8.37 -1.65 28.75
C ARG A 93 -6.91 -1.30 28.47
N SER A 94 -6.45 -1.48 27.23
CA SER A 94 -5.12 -1.06 26.80
C SER A 94 -4.93 0.45 26.96
N ILE A 95 -5.89 1.26 26.48
CA ILE A 95 -5.85 2.72 26.62
C ILE A 95 -5.77 3.13 28.10
N LYS A 96 -6.58 2.51 28.96
CA LYS A 96 -6.54 2.76 30.40
C LYS A 96 -5.15 2.49 30.99
N SER A 97 -4.53 1.36 30.65
CA SER A 97 -3.17 1.02 31.10
C SER A 97 -2.09 1.95 30.55
N LEU A 98 -2.25 2.48 29.33
CA LEU A 98 -1.36 3.53 28.80
C LEU A 98 -1.50 4.85 29.56
N LEU A 99 -2.74 5.26 29.85
CA LEU A 99 -3.02 6.51 30.55
C LEU A 99 -2.52 6.50 32.00
N GLU A 100 -2.58 5.35 32.67
CA GLU A 100 -2.01 5.16 34.02
C GLU A 100 -0.49 5.43 34.08
N ARG A 101 0.20 5.38 32.94
CA ARG A 101 1.64 5.63 32.81
C ARG A 101 1.97 6.85 31.95
N ALA A 102 0.99 7.70 31.68
CA ALA A 102 1.16 8.89 30.87
C ALA A 102 2.21 9.83 31.49
N GLY A 103 3.15 10.32 30.68
CA GLY A 103 4.20 11.26 31.09
C GLY A 103 5.47 10.61 31.65
N SER A 104 5.58 9.28 31.63
CA SER A 104 6.82 8.59 31.98
C SER A 104 7.89 8.73 30.90
N GLU A 105 9.11 9.07 31.33
CA GLU A 105 10.29 9.14 30.47
C GLU A 105 11.02 7.79 30.37
N ALA A 106 10.49 6.73 31.01
CA ALA A 106 11.10 5.42 30.98
C ALA A 106 11.10 4.84 29.56
N ARG A 107 12.29 4.48 29.06
CA ARG A 107 12.48 3.96 27.71
C ARG A 107 11.60 2.75 27.40
N TYR A 108 11.45 1.81 28.33
CA TYR A 108 10.66 0.60 28.10
C TYR A 108 9.15 0.90 27.94
N GLU A 109 8.63 1.94 28.60
CA GLU A 109 7.21 2.33 28.51
C GLU A 109 6.92 3.05 27.19
N LYS A 110 7.89 3.85 26.70
CA LYS A 110 7.87 4.39 25.34
C LYS A 110 7.88 3.27 24.30
N VAL A 111 8.67 2.21 24.49
CA VAL A 111 8.65 1.03 23.60
C VAL A 111 7.30 0.30 23.66
N SER A 112 6.71 0.09 24.84
CA SER A 112 5.36 -0.48 24.96
C SER A 112 4.32 0.36 24.22
N THR A 113 4.39 1.69 24.35
CA THR A 113 3.51 2.63 23.65
C THR A 113 3.69 2.55 22.13
N LEU A 114 4.94 2.42 21.65
CA LEU A 114 5.24 2.25 20.23
C LEU A 114 4.61 0.97 19.66
N VAL A 115 4.71 -0.13 20.40
CA VAL A 115 4.09 -1.41 20.00
C VAL A 115 2.57 -1.29 20.01
N ALA A 116 1.98 -0.63 21.00
CA ALA A 116 0.55 -0.36 21.03
C ALA A 116 0.11 0.48 19.81
N CYS A 117 0.86 1.53 19.42
CA CYS A 117 0.59 2.28 18.19
C CYS A 117 0.55 1.37 16.95
N LEU A 118 1.52 0.47 16.79
CA LEU A 118 1.56 -0.47 15.67
C LEU A 118 0.37 -1.44 15.67
N LEU A 119 0.01 -1.98 16.84
CA LEU A 119 -1.16 -2.84 16.98
C LEU A 119 -2.46 -2.08 16.67
N TYR A 120 -2.59 -0.83 17.09
CA TYR A 120 -3.74 0.00 16.77
C TYR A 120 -3.80 0.40 15.29
N THR A 121 -2.66 0.61 14.63
CA THR A 121 -2.60 0.76 13.18
C THR A 121 -3.18 -0.48 12.49
N CYS A 122 -2.85 -1.69 12.96
CA CYS A 122 -3.40 -2.94 12.43
C CYS A 122 -4.91 -3.06 12.69
N VAL A 123 -5.35 -2.81 13.93
CA VAL A 123 -6.77 -2.83 14.33
C VAL A 123 -7.59 -1.89 13.45
N ALA A 124 -7.16 -0.64 13.33
CA ALA A 124 -7.83 0.36 12.51
C ALA A 124 -7.84 -0.03 11.02
N SER A 125 -6.76 -0.62 10.51
CA SER A 125 -6.68 -1.05 9.10
C SER A 125 -7.66 -2.20 8.80
N ILE A 126 -7.70 -3.24 9.63
CA ILE A 126 -8.64 -4.37 9.45
C ILE A 126 -10.11 -3.90 9.58
N GLN A 127 -10.37 -2.90 10.41
CA GLN A 127 -11.68 -2.28 10.52
C GLN A 127 -12.00 -1.29 9.38
N GLY A 128 -11.07 -1.04 8.46
CA GLY A 128 -11.25 -0.06 7.39
C GLY A 128 -11.15 1.40 7.85
N HIS A 129 -10.83 1.69 9.11
CA HIS A 129 -10.71 3.04 9.70
C HIS A 129 -9.39 3.72 9.34
N GLN A 130 -9.24 4.08 8.07
CA GLN A 130 -7.96 4.47 7.50
C GLN A 130 -7.34 5.72 8.16
N THR A 131 -8.13 6.75 8.45
CA THR A 131 -7.65 7.97 9.13
C THR A 131 -7.06 7.67 10.50
N GLN A 132 -7.68 6.75 11.26
CA GLN A 132 -7.17 6.33 12.56
C GLN A 132 -5.89 5.51 12.43
N SER A 133 -5.84 4.62 11.43
CA SER A 133 -4.64 3.83 11.12
C SER A 133 -3.42 4.72 10.85
N ILE A 134 -3.60 5.73 9.99
CA ILE A 134 -2.59 6.74 9.67
C ILE A 134 -2.21 7.57 10.90
N MET A 135 -3.18 7.94 11.74
CA MET A 135 -2.91 8.68 12.99
C MET A 135 -2.01 7.87 13.94
N HIS A 136 -2.35 6.61 14.21
CA HIS A 136 -1.55 5.74 15.07
C HIS A 136 -0.15 5.51 14.50
N PHE A 137 -0.04 5.31 13.20
CA PHE A 137 1.23 5.16 12.50
C PHE A 137 2.12 6.40 12.66
N ARG A 138 1.56 7.59 12.41
CA ARG A 138 2.28 8.87 12.56
C ARG A 138 2.74 9.12 14.00
N ASN A 139 1.91 8.78 14.98
CA ASN A 139 2.30 8.89 16.40
C ASN A 139 3.42 7.89 16.75
N GLY A 140 3.39 6.68 16.19
CA GLY A 140 4.47 5.71 16.30
C GLY A 140 5.80 6.23 15.75
N LEU A 141 5.79 6.87 14.56
CA LEU A 141 6.98 7.49 13.98
C LEU A 141 7.59 8.59 14.88
N LYS A 142 6.76 9.49 15.41
CA LYS A 142 7.22 10.55 16.33
C LYS A 142 7.88 9.95 17.58
N LEU A 143 7.31 8.86 18.10
CA LEU A 143 7.84 8.20 19.28
C LEU A 143 9.16 7.47 18.98
N LEU A 144 9.26 6.80 17.82
CA LEU A 144 10.49 6.15 17.36
C LEU A 144 11.64 7.18 17.22
N ASP A 145 11.35 8.35 16.65
CA ASP A 145 12.32 9.44 16.50
C ASP A 145 12.83 9.92 17.88
N SER A 146 11.93 10.14 18.84
CA SER A 146 12.30 10.54 20.20
C SER A 146 13.16 9.51 20.93
N LEU A 147 12.94 8.21 20.64
CA LEU A 147 13.71 7.10 21.18
C LEU A 147 15.13 7.04 20.58
N GLY A 148 15.27 7.36 19.29
CA GLY A 148 16.56 7.42 18.60
C GLY A 148 17.49 8.51 19.16
N HIS A 149 16.96 9.70 19.44
CA HIS A 149 17.73 10.81 20.01
C HIS A 149 18.18 10.57 21.46
N SER A 150 17.53 9.66 22.18
CA SER A 150 17.82 9.36 23.59
C SER A 150 18.92 8.29 23.78
N SER A 151 19.61 7.87 22.71
CA SER A 151 20.63 6.81 22.74
C SER A 151 22.07 7.35 22.75
N ALA A 152 22.62 7.58 23.95
CA ALA A 152 24.02 8.00 24.14
C ALA A 152 24.71 7.32 25.36
N THR A 153 24.42 6.04 25.66
CA THR A 153 25.14 5.29 26.71
C THR A 153 25.48 3.86 26.27
N VAL A 154 26.71 3.43 26.59
CA VAL A 154 27.53 2.49 25.77
C VAL A 154 27.31 0.99 26.06
N ASP A 155 26.73 0.60 27.20
CA ASP A 155 26.79 -0.82 27.66
C ASP A 155 25.51 -1.66 27.46
N SER A 156 24.37 -1.07 27.08
CA SER A 156 23.12 -1.81 26.77
C SER A 156 22.83 -1.92 25.27
N MET A 157 23.81 -1.59 24.42
CA MET A 157 23.61 -1.34 22.99
C MET A 157 23.11 -2.55 22.18
N SER A 158 23.67 -3.77 22.30
CA SER A 158 23.43 -4.81 21.29
C SER A 158 21.98 -5.34 21.14
N TYR A 159 21.27 -5.64 22.23
CA TYR A 159 19.89 -6.14 22.18
C TYR A 159 18.91 -5.04 21.74
N TRP A 160 19.07 -3.86 22.32
CA TRP A 160 18.20 -2.72 22.04
C TRP A 160 18.42 -2.17 20.64
N ASP A 161 19.67 -2.15 20.15
CA ASP A 161 19.97 -1.75 18.78
C ASP A 161 19.24 -2.69 17.81
N THR A 162 19.29 -4.01 18.05
CA THR A 162 18.58 -4.96 17.19
C THR A 162 17.07 -4.77 17.23
N GLN A 163 16.48 -4.57 18.42
CA GLN A 163 15.05 -4.34 18.57
C GLN A 163 14.62 -3.01 17.95
N PHE A 164 15.38 -1.95 18.17
CA PHE A 164 15.15 -0.63 17.59
C PHE A 164 15.22 -0.66 16.07
N GLN A 165 16.23 -1.34 15.49
CA GLN A 165 16.31 -1.53 14.04
C GLN A 165 15.09 -2.27 13.49
N SER A 166 14.57 -3.29 14.21
CA SER A 166 13.33 -3.97 13.77
C SER A 166 12.13 -3.02 13.69
N PHE A 167 11.99 -2.09 14.64
CA PHE A 167 10.96 -1.05 14.59
C PHE A 167 11.19 -0.06 13.44
N VAL A 168 12.44 0.35 13.20
CA VAL A 168 12.80 1.23 12.08
C VAL A 168 12.42 0.57 10.75
N THR A 169 12.80 -0.68 10.51
CA THR A 169 12.45 -1.41 9.28
C THR A 169 10.94 -1.50 9.09
N THR A 170 10.23 -1.92 10.15
CA THR A 170 8.76 -2.10 10.14
C THR A 170 8.04 -0.79 9.82
N LEU A 171 8.39 0.31 10.49
CA LEU A 171 7.76 1.61 10.28
C LEU A 171 8.18 2.27 8.96
N SER A 172 9.42 2.04 8.49
CA SER A 172 9.87 2.51 7.17
C SER A 172 9.05 1.86 6.05
N SER A 173 8.78 0.56 6.16
CA SER A 173 7.97 -0.17 5.17
C SER A 173 6.54 0.38 5.07
N LEU A 174 5.91 0.70 6.21
CA LEU A 174 4.62 1.40 6.24
C LEU A 174 4.71 2.84 5.72
N GLU A 175 5.82 3.53 5.94
CA GLU A 175 6.02 4.90 5.46
C GLU A 175 5.98 4.96 3.93
N VAL A 176 6.66 4.02 3.27
CA VAL A 176 6.65 3.88 1.80
C VAL A 176 5.23 3.62 1.27
N GLN A 177 4.41 2.86 2.01
CA GLN A 177 2.99 2.65 1.68
C GLN A 177 2.19 3.95 1.82
N ALA A 178 2.34 4.64 2.95
CA ALA A 178 1.61 5.86 3.28
C ALA A 178 1.85 6.98 2.25
N ARG A 179 3.09 7.14 1.77
CA ARG A 179 3.45 8.11 0.71
C ARG A 179 2.72 7.87 -0.61
N SER A 180 2.30 6.63 -0.87
CA SER A 180 1.60 6.28 -2.11
C SER A 180 0.08 6.41 -2.03
N LEU A 181 -0.48 6.62 -0.82
CA LEU A 181 -1.92 6.59 -0.55
C LEU A 181 -2.52 7.95 -0.17
N ILE A 182 -1.70 8.88 0.33
CA ILE A 182 -2.17 10.11 0.96
C ILE A 182 -1.85 11.30 0.05
N CYS A 183 -2.85 12.16 -0.19
CA CYS A 183 -2.64 13.45 -0.87
C CYS A 183 -1.61 14.29 -0.11
N GLU A 184 -0.66 14.89 -0.83
CA GLU A 184 0.45 15.66 -0.24
C GLU A 184 -0.02 16.79 0.69
N GLU A 185 -1.18 17.39 0.42
CA GLU A 185 -1.77 18.48 1.21
C GLU A 185 -2.10 18.08 2.66
N ASP A 186 -2.34 16.79 2.92
CA ASP A 186 -2.70 16.25 4.25
C ASP A 186 -1.48 15.66 5.00
N LEU A 187 -0.28 15.75 4.43
CA LEU A 187 0.96 15.28 5.02
C LEU A 187 1.71 16.45 5.68
N PRO A 188 1.81 16.52 7.03
CA PRO A 188 2.84 17.36 7.63
C PRO A 188 4.21 16.88 7.15
N PRO A 189 5.22 17.75 7.02
CA PRO A 189 6.56 17.36 6.61
C PRO A 189 7.04 16.21 7.51
N TRP A 190 7.45 15.10 6.89
CA TRP A 190 7.87 13.89 7.59
C TRP A 190 8.89 14.25 8.69
N PRO A 191 8.61 13.92 9.99
CA PRO A 191 9.46 14.32 11.11
C PRO A 191 10.92 13.86 10.94
N THR A 192 11.08 12.72 10.29
CA THR A 192 12.36 12.08 10.07
C THR A 192 12.31 11.50 8.66
N ARG A 193 13.01 12.09 7.70
CA ARG A 193 13.47 11.29 6.55
C ARG A 193 14.34 10.21 7.18
N ILE A 194 13.84 8.98 7.31
CA ILE A 194 14.70 7.86 7.69
C ILE A 194 15.71 7.78 6.54
N LYS A 195 16.87 8.40 6.75
CA LYS A 195 17.97 8.36 5.79
C LYS A 195 18.48 6.94 5.81
N ILE A 196 17.87 6.09 5.00
CA ILE A 196 18.37 4.73 4.83
C ILE A 196 19.76 4.88 4.22
N ARG A 197 20.75 4.41 5.00
CA ARG A 197 22.20 4.37 4.77
C ARG A 197 22.67 5.18 3.54
N SER A 198 23.44 6.24 3.81
CA SER A 198 24.29 6.86 2.79
C SER A 198 25.04 5.76 2.04
N PHE A 199 24.71 5.60 0.76
CA PHE A 199 25.42 4.67 -0.12
C PHE A 199 26.90 5.09 -0.08
N PRO A 200 27.82 4.23 0.38
CA PRO A 200 29.21 4.62 0.41
C PRO A 200 29.62 4.95 -1.03
N SER A 201 30.20 6.13 -1.22
CA SER A 201 30.69 6.58 -2.52
C SER A 201 31.84 5.71 -3.06
N SER A 202 32.27 4.70 -2.29
CA SER A 202 33.18 3.65 -2.77
C SER A 202 32.40 2.62 -3.58
N ARG A 203 32.94 2.27 -4.75
CA ARG A 203 32.51 1.18 -5.64
C ARG A 203 32.61 -0.22 -4.99
N THR A 204 32.17 -0.39 -3.76
CA THR A 204 32.09 -1.70 -3.12
C THR A 204 30.94 -2.45 -3.79
N GLU A 205 31.25 -3.59 -4.39
CA GLU A 205 30.26 -4.42 -5.07
C GLU A 205 29.17 -4.83 -4.06
N ILE A 206 27.90 -4.55 -4.39
CA ILE A 206 26.78 -4.91 -3.52
C ILE A 206 26.73 -6.44 -3.45
N GLN A 207 26.69 -6.98 -2.24
CA GLN A 207 26.51 -8.40 -1.99
C GLN A 207 25.47 -8.56 -0.89
N PHE A 208 24.53 -9.48 -1.08
CA PHE A 208 23.54 -9.81 -0.08
C PHE A 208 23.93 -11.08 0.66
N THR A 209 23.67 -11.09 1.95
CA THR A 209 23.86 -12.26 2.83
C THR A 209 22.55 -12.99 3.10
N SER A 210 21.40 -12.36 2.77
CA SER A 210 20.06 -12.92 2.94
C SER A 210 19.04 -12.21 2.05
N LEU A 211 17.89 -12.85 1.81
CA LEU A 211 16.75 -12.20 1.15
C LEU A 211 16.20 -11.02 1.97
N SER A 212 16.34 -11.04 3.30
CA SER A 212 16.00 -9.90 4.18
C SER A 212 16.77 -8.65 3.79
N GLU A 213 18.08 -8.80 3.62
CA GLU A 213 18.97 -7.69 3.30
C GLU A 213 18.65 -7.14 1.91
N ALA A 214 18.33 -8.02 0.96
CA ALA A 214 17.86 -7.62 -0.36
C ALA A 214 16.53 -6.86 -0.28
N ARG A 215 15.57 -7.32 0.53
CA ARG A 215 14.29 -6.62 0.76
C ARG A 215 14.51 -5.21 1.27
N ASP A 216 15.24 -5.06 2.38
CA ASP A 216 15.52 -3.76 3.00
C ASP A 216 16.21 -2.82 2.01
N PHE A 217 17.12 -3.36 1.18
CA PHE A 217 17.77 -2.63 0.11
C PHE A 217 16.78 -2.10 -0.94
N PHE A 218 15.89 -2.95 -1.47
CA PHE A 218 14.95 -2.52 -2.50
C PHE A 218 13.83 -1.63 -1.96
N GLU A 219 13.38 -1.83 -0.71
CA GLU A 219 12.50 -0.89 -0.03
C GLU A 219 13.17 0.50 0.11
N SER A 220 14.48 0.54 0.40
CA SER A 220 15.25 1.79 0.38
C SER A 220 15.30 2.44 -1.00
N VAL A 221 15.52 1.67 -2.07
CA VAL A 221 15.54 2.20 -3.43
C VAL A 221 14.17 2.79 -3.81
N LEU A 222 13.08 2.11 -3.46
CA LEU A 222 11.73 2.62 -3.69
C LEU A 222 11.45 3.88 -2.87
N SER A 223 11.87 3.93 -1.60
CA SER A 223 11.75 5.13 -0.78
C SER A 223 12.56 6.31 -1.35
N ASP A 224 13.77 6.07 -1.83
CA ASP A 224 14.60 7.10 -2.47
C ASP A 224 13.95 7.59 -3.78
N PHE A 225 13.36 6.68 -4.54
CA PHE A 225 12.59 7.02 -5.74
C PHE A 225 11.39 7.90 -5.42
N GLN A 226 10.56 7.52 -4.45
CA GLN A 226 9.41 8.33 -4.02
C GLN A 226 9.85 9.71 -3.54
N CYS A 227 10.93 9.81 -2.77
CA CYS A 227 11.49 11.10 -2.37
C CYS A 227 11.96 11.92 -3.58
N PHE A 228 12.60 11.28 -4.55
CA PHE A 228 13.03 11.93 -5.79
C PHE A 228 11.83 12.45 -6.60
N ALA A 229 10.70 11.73 -6.62
CA ALA A 229 9.46 12.16 -7.25
C ALA A 229 8.77 13.32 -6.51
N ILE A 230 8.71 13.27 -5.17
CA ILE A 230 8.10 14.31 -4.33
C ILE A 230 8.93 15.61 -4.34
N ASP A 231 10.25 15.53 -4.17
CA ASP A 231 11.16 16.70 -4.13
C ASP A 231 11.14 17.50 -5.47
N ARG A 232 10.46 17.01 -6.50
CA ARG A 232 10.32 17.61 -7.83
C ARG A 232 9.00 18.37 -8.05
N ASN A 233 8.07 18.36 -7.10
CA ASN A 233 6.70 18.84 -7.30
C ASN A 233 6.03 18.02 -8.43
N ALA A 234 5.50 16.84 -8.09
CA ALA A 234 5.05 15.81 -9.03
C ALA A 234 4.06 16.30 -10.11
N GLU A 235 3.39 17.44 -9.90
CA GLU A 235 2.47 18.05 -10.86
C GLU A 235 3.16 18.89 -11.96
N ASP A 236 4.33 19.48 -11.72
CA ASP A 236 4.95 20.44 -12.65
C ASP A 236 6.18 19.89 -13.42
N GLU A 237 6.89 18.86 -12.89
CA GLU A 237 8.18 18.40 -13.45
C GLU A 237 8.34 16.88 -13.72
N TRP A 238 7.34 16.03 -13.50
CA TRP A 238 7.49 14.58 -13.78
C TRP A 238 7.10 14.19 -15.21
N LEU A 239 6.01 14.76 -15.72
CA LEU A 239 5.57 14.68 -17.12
C LEU A 239 5.99 15.94 -17.86
N LEU A 240 7.30 16.16 -17.95
CA LEU A 240 7.85 17.30 -18.67
C LEU A 240 7.40 17.28 -20.13
N SER A 241 7.00 18.46 -20.64
CA SER A 241 6.90 18.67 -22.07
C SER A 241 8.24 18.29 -22.74
N PRO A 242 8.25 17.71 -23.95
CA PRO A 242 9.48 17.39 -24.68
C PRO A 242 10.45 18.57 -24.85
N THR A 243 9.97 19.80 -24.64
CA THR A 243 10.73 21.04 -24.72
C THR A 243 11.47 21.42 -23.43
N THR A 244 11.19 20.76 -22.29
CA THR A 244 11.74 21.16 -21.00
C THR A 244 13.00 20.37 -20.64
N THR A 245 14.10 21.08 -20.39
CA THR A 245 15.37 20.46 -19.98
C THR A 245 15.43 20.27 -18.46
N PRO A 246 15.63 19.05 -17.95
CA PRO A 246 15.75 18.80 -16.51
C PRO A 246 17.03 19.42 -15.94
N ARG A 247 16.99 19.85 -14.66
CA ARG A 247 18.16 20.37 -13.95
C ARG A 247 19.24 19.30 -13.84
N ARG A 248 20.51 19.70 -14.01
CA ARG A 248 21.67 18.79 -13.92
C ARG A 248 21.73 18.02 -12.60
N SER A 249 21.49 18.70 -11.47
CA SER A 249 21.45 18.06 -10.15
C SER A 249 20.37 16.98 -10.02
N SER A 250 19.24 17.14 -10.71
CA SER A 250 18.18 16.13 -10.72
C SER A 250 18.56 14.94 -11.60
N MET A 251 19.23 15.17 -12.73
CA MET A 251 19.78 14.10 -13.57
C MET A 251 20.86 13.30 -12.83
N ASP A 252 21.75 13.97 -12.11
CA ASP A 252 22.79 13.31 -11.32
C ASP A 252 22.18 12.40 -10.23
N LYS A 253 21.15 12.88 -9.52
CA LYS A 253 20.39 12.07 -8.54
C LYS A 253 19.68 10.88 -9.20
N TYR A 254 19.06 11.10 -10.35
CA TYR A 254 18.40 10.04 -11.12
C TYR A 254 19.40 8.96 -11.55
N HIS A 255 20.56 9.34 -12.11
CA HIS A 255 21.59 8.41 -12.53
C HIS A 255 22.12 7.58 -11.37
N LEU A 256 22.34 8.20 -10.20
CA LEU A 256 22.74 7.49 -9.00
C LEU A 256 21.68 6.46 -8.56
N LEU A 257 20.40 6.82 -8.64
CA LEU A 257 19.30 5.93 -8.28
C LEU A 257 19.20 4.74 -9.25
N VAL A 258 19.35 4.97 -10.55
CA VAL A 258 19.38 3.92 -11.58
C VAL A 258 20.57 2.98 -11.37
N GLU A 259 21.76 3.52 -11.09
CA GLU A 259 22.97 2.74 -10.82
C GLU A 259 22.82 1.91 -9.54
N LYS A 260 22.28 2.50 -8.46
CA LYS A 260 21.96 1.80 -7.21
C LYS A 260 21.01 0.64 -7.46
N HIS A 261 19.90 0.89 -8.17
CA HIS A 261 18.92 -0.14 -8.53
C HIS A 261 19.55 -1.27 -9.34
N ALA A 262 20.25 -0.95 -10.43
CA ALA A 262 20.87 -1.94 -11.31
C ALA A 262 21.92 -2.80 -10.58
N SER A 263 22.73 -2.18 -9.73
CA SER A 263 23.73 -2.89 -8.91
C SER A 263 23.06 -3.86 -7.93
N GLY A 264 21.96 -3.44 -7.31
CA GLY A 264 21.17 -4.31 -6.42
C GLY A 264 20.55 -5.49 -7.17
N VAL A 265 19.99 -5.27 -8.36
CA VAL A 265 19.44 -6.35 -9.20
C VAL A 265 20.52 -7.37 -9.58
N LYS A 266 21.71 -6.90 -9.97
CA LYS A 266 22.85 -7.78 -10.25
C LYS A 266 23.22 -8.61 -9.01
N ALA A 267 23.31 -7.97 -7.85
CA ALA A 267 23.65 -8.62 -6.58
C ALA A 267 22.61 -9.67 -6.15
N LEU A 268 21.32 -9.37 -6.29
CA LEU A 268 20.23 -10.31 -5.98
C LEU A 268 20.26 -11.51 -6.91
N ASN A 269 20.47 -11.30 -8.21
CA ASN A 269 20.55 -12.40 -9.16
C ASN A 269 21.76 -13.32 -8.89
N ALA A 270 22.91 -12.75 -8.53
CA ALA A 270 24.08 -13.52 -8.10
C ALA A 270 23.76 -14.32 -6.84
N PHE A 271 23.21 -13.66 -5.80
CA PHE A 271 22.81 -14.31 -4.56
C PHE A 271 21.86 -15.50 -4.77
N ILE A 272 20.80 -15.32 -5.58
CA ILE A 272 19.84 -16.40 -5.88
C ILE A 272 20.50 -17.53 -6.67
N THR A 273 21.42 -17.21 -7.59
CA THR A 273 22.13 -18.22 -8.39
C THR A 273 23.06 -19.07 -7.54
N ASP A 274 23.70 -18.46 -6.54
CA ASP A 274 24.65 -19.13 -5.64
C ASP A 274 23.95 -19.99 -4.56
N HIS A 275 22.63 -19.82 -4.36
CA HIS A 275 21.85 -20.48 -3.32
C HIS A 275 20.70 -21.31 -3.92
N ASP A 276 21.03 -22.49 -4.42
CA ASP A 276 20.07 -23.45 -4.98
C ASP A 276 19.03 -23.96 -3.97
N ASP A 277 19.31 -23.81 -2.66
CA ASP A 277 18.48 -24.21 -1.53
C ASP A 277 17.29 -23.27 -1.26
N LEU A 278 17.27 -22.07 -1.86
CA LEU A 278 16.15 -21.12 -1.75
C LEU A 278 14.89 -21.58 -2.52
N LYS A 279 14.94 -22.72 -3.23
CA LYS A 279 13.80 -23.31 -3.94
C LYS A 279 12.83 -23.95 -2.94
N GLY A 280 11.60 -23.45 -2.89
CA GLY A 280 10.55 -23.94 -1.98
C GLY A 280 9.97 -22.83 -1.10
N ARG A 281 10.33 -22.81 0.19
CA ARG A 281 9.71 -21.89 1.18
C ARG A 281 9.94 -20.41 0.85
N ASP A 282 11.08 -20.08 0.24
CA ASP A 282 11.45 -18.69 -0.09
C ASP A 282 11.01 -18.25 -1.49
N GLU A 283 10.37 -19.12 -2.28
CA GLU A 283 9.97 -18.82 -3.65
C GLU A 283 8.98 -17.64 -3.72
N LYS A 284 7.99 -17.61 -2.82
CA LYS A 284 7.04 -16.49 -2.72
C LYS A 284 7.75 -15.18 -2.39
N MET A 285 8.75 -15.19 -1.52
CA MET A 285 9.53 -14.00 -1.17
C MET A 285 10.34 -13.51 -2.37
N ILE A 286 10.97 -14.41 -3.14
CA ILE A 286 11.69 -14.07 -4.37
C ILE A 286 10.73 -13.48 -5.41
N LEU A 287 9.55 -14.06 -5.59
CA LEU A 287 8.51 -13.52 -6.49
C LEU A 287 8.07 -12.12 -6.05
N MET A 288 7.88 -11.91 -4.75
CA MET A 288 7.51 -10.61 -4.20
C MET A 288 8.60 -9.56 -4.42
N LEU A 289 9.87 -9.90 -4.14
CA LEU A 289 11.01 -9.02 -4.43
C LEU A 289 11.08 -8.67 -5.92
N ARG A 290 10.90 -9.65 -6.80
CA ARG A 290 10.84 -9.42 -8.25
C ARG A 290 9.70 -8.50 -8.66
N LEU A 291 8.55 -8.59 -7.99
CA LEU A 291 7.41 -7.70 -8.25
C LEU A 291 7.72 -6.26 -7.83
N HIS A 292 8.29 -6.06 -6.65
CA HIS A 292 8.68 -4.74 -6.14
C HIS A 292 9.84 -4.11 -6.92
N ILE A 293 10.78 -4.93 -7.39
CA ILE A 293 11.82 -4.51 -8.34
C ILE A 293 11.17 -4.08 -9.65
N CYS A 294 10.21 -4.85 -10.17
CA CYS A 294 9.55 -4.56 -11.44
C CYS A 294 8.81 -3.21 -11.44
N ILE A 295 8.05 -2.90 -10.38
CA ILE A 295 7.37 -1.59 -10.26
C ILE A 295 8.39 -0.45 -10.13
N THR A 296 9.48 -0.65 -9.38
CA THR A 296 10.55 0.36 -9.22
C THR A 296 11.26 0.63 -10.54
N GLU A 297 11.60 -0.43 -11.29
CA GLU A 297 12.23 -0.33 -12.60
C GLU A 297 11.30 0.36 -13.61
N MET A 298 10.01 0.01 -13.60
CA MET A 298 8.99 0.68 -14.40
C MET A 298 9.01 2.20 -14.16
N TYR A 299 8.97 2.62 -12.90
CA TYR A 299 9.02 4.03 -12.53
C TYR A 299 10.32 4.73 -12.97
N LEU A 300 11.47 4.08 -12.77
CA LEU A 300 12.76 4.58 -13.25
C LEU A 300 12.81 4.70 -14.78
N ARG A 301 12.07 3.86 -15.50
CA ARG A 301 11.98 3.86 -16.96
C ARG A 301 11.02 4.91 -17.50
N VAL A 302 9.93 5.19 -16.79
CA VAL A 302 8.97 6.26 -17.14
C VAL A 302 9.66 7.61 -17.16
N TYR A 303 10.54 7.90 -16.21
CA TYR A 303 11.18 9.21 -16.09
C TYR A 303 11.89 9.71 -17.37
N PRO A 304 12.83 8.97 -18.00
CA PRO A 304 13.44 9.40 -19.26
C PRO A 304 12.48 9.33 -20.46
N LEU A 305 11.45 8.46 -20.40
CA LEU A 305 10.43 8.39 -21.45
C LEU A 305 9.52 9.61 -21.42
N SER A 306 9.20 10.16 -20.24
CA SER A 306 8.35 11.37 -20.13
C SER A 306 9.01 12.57 -20.77
N LEU A 307 10.34 12.70 -20.67
CA LEU A 307 11.10 13.75 -21.38
C LEU A 307 10.93 13.70 -22.91
N LYS A 308 10.56 12.55 -23.48
CA LYS A 308 10.42 12.37 -24.93
C LYS A 308 8.96 12.28 -25.38
N HIS A 309 8.13 11.65 -24.57
CA HIS A 309 6.77 11.21 -24.90
C HIS A 309 5.69 11.91 -24.06
N GLY A 310 6.07 12.77 -23.11
CA GLY A 310 5.14 13.40 -22.16
C GLY A 310 4.25 12.37 -21.49
N ASP A 311 2.95 12.65 -21.46
CA ASP A 311 1.90 11.77 -20.88
C ASP A 311 1.85 10.37 -21.50
N SER A 312 2.29 10.20 -22.74
CA SER A 312 2.28 8.88 -23.42
C SER A 312 3.45 7.98 -23.00
N ALA A 313 4.33 8.42 -22.10
CA ALA A 313 5.44 7.62 -21.60
C ALA A 313 4.99 6.27 -21.01
N TYR A 314 3.83 6.24 -20.34
CA TYR A 314 3.26 5.03 -19.75
C TYR A 314 2.79 4.00 -20.79
N ASP A 315 2.62 4.39 -22.06
CA ASP A 315 2.22 3.47 -23.14
C ASP A 315 3.42 2.65 -23.65
N HIS A 316 4.64 3.09 -23.33
CA HIS A 316 5.89 2.47 -23.79
C HIS A 316 6.47 1.45 -22.80
N ILE A 317 5.70 1.06 -21.78
CA ILE A 317 6.16 0.19 -20.68
C ILE A 317 5.23 -1.01 -20.42
N ASP A 318 4.40 -1.40 -21.41
CA ASP A 318 3.47 -2.53 -21.28
C ASP A 318 4.13 -3.84 -20.83
N VAL A 319 5.40 -4.05 -21.20
CA VAL A 319 6.20 -5.21 -20.74
C VAL A 319 6.29 -5.30 -19.21
N TYR A 320 6.35 -4.16 -18.51
CA TYR A 320 6.41 -4.11 -17.05
C TYR A 320 5.05 -4.42 -16.43
N TYR A 321 3.94 -3.93 -17.00
CA TYR A 321 2.60 -4.27 -16.54
C TYR A 321 2.31 -5.76 -16.68
N LEU A 322 2.61 -6.34 -17.84
CA LEU A 322 2.49 -7.79 -18.07
C LEU A 322 3.34 -8.60 -17.09
N ARG A 323 4.56 -8.12 -16.80
CA ARG A 323 5.43 -8.77 -15.82
C ARG A 323 4.86 -8.69 -14.40
N MET A 324 4.31 -7.55 -14.00
CA MET A 324 3.65 -7.39 -12.70
C MET A 324 2.43 -8.31 -12.56
N ILE A 325 1.57 -8.39 -13.58
CA ILE A 325 0.44 -9.32 -13.61
C ILE A 325 0.92 -10.77 -13.51
N SER A 326 1.90 -11.16 -14.32
CA SER A 326 2.45 -12.52 -14.31
C SER A 326 3.03 -12.92 -12.95
N LEU A 327 3.74 -12.02 -12.28
CA LEU A 327 4.29 -12.25 -10.94
C LEU A 327 3.17 -12.30 -9.88
N ALA A 328 2.20 -11.38 -9.95
CA ALA A 328 1.06 -11.37 -9.03
C ALA A 328 0.22 -12.66 -9.14
N ARG A 329 -0.02 -13.14 -10.36
CA ARG A 329 -0.71 -14.43 -10.58
C ARG A 329 0.02 -15.59 -9.91
N GLN A 330 1.35 -15.66 -10.05
CA GLN A 330 2.16 -16.70 -9.39
C GLN A 330 2.11 -16.59 -7.86
N ILE A 331 2.22 -15.38 -7.31
CA ILE A 331 2.15 -15.12 -5.87
C ILE A 331 0.79 -15.55 -5.29
N LEU A 332 -0.29 -15.26 -6.02
CA LEU A 332 -1.66 -15.58 -5.63
C LEU A 332 -2.06 -17.04 -5.89
N GLY A 333 -1.30 -17.77 -6.73
CA GLY A 333 -1.71 -19.09 -7.21
C GLY A 333 -2.89 -19.04 -8.17
N CYS A 334 -3.05 -17.93 -8.90
CA CYS A 334 -4.18 -17.66 -9.79
C CYS A 334 -4.14 -18.53 -11.05
N SER A 335 -5.15 -19.39 -11.18
CA SER A 335 -5.30 -20.35 -12.30
C SER A 335 -6.32 -19.87 -13.35
N GLU A 336 -7.05 -18.80 -13.07
CA GLU A 336 -8.13 -18.29 -13.91
C GLU A 336 -7.60 -17.75 -15.25
N GLU A 337 -8.05 -18.32 -16.37
CA GLU A 337 -7.58 -17.94 -17.70
C GLU A 337 -8.19 -16.61 -18.20
N ASN A 338 -9.47 -16.35 -17.90
CA ASN A 338 -10.20 -15.16 -18.39
C ASN A 338 -10.57 -14.17 -17.27
N LEU A 339 -9.56 -13.64 -16.58
CA LEU A 339 -9.76 -12.63 -15.54
C LEU A 339 -10.46 -11.37 -16.06
N ALA A 340 -10.11 -10.92 -17.27
CA ALA A 340 -10.68 -9.69 -17.84
C ALA A 340 -12.20 -9.81 -18.09
N GLY A 341 -12.68 -11.00 -18.43
CA GLY A 341 -14.11 -11.28 -18.61
C GLY A 341 -14.91 -11.28 -17.31
N MET A 342 -14.26 -11.37 -16.15
CA MET A 342 -14.92 -11.37 -14.85
C MET A 342 -15.34 -9.98 -14.37
N LEU A 343 -15.00 -8.91 -15.12
CA LEU A 343 -15.38 -7.54 -14.77
C LEU A 343 -16.58 -7.07 -15.58
N ALA A 344 -17.55 -6.47 -14.89
CA ALA A 344 -18.69 -5.78 -15.48
C ALA A 344 -18.24 -4.58 -16.33
N SER A 345 -18.90 -4.39 -17.46
CA SER A 345 -18.87 -3.16 -18.24
C SER A 345 -19.66 -2.07 -17.52
N LEU A 346 -19.53 -0.82 -18.00
CA LEU A 346 -20.27 0.30 -17.43
C LEU A 346 -21.78 0.08 -17.44
N ASP A 347 -22.31 -0.46 -18.54
CA ASP A 347 -23.76 -0.67 -18.74
C ASP A 347 -24.32 -1.84 -17.91
N GLU A 348 -23.46 -2.74 -17.44
CA GLU A 348 -23.84 -3.88 -16.60
C GLU A 348 -23.96 -3.51 -15.11
N VAL A 349 -23.45 -2.35 -14.69
CA VAL A 349 -23.50 -1.89 -13.29
C VAL A 349 -24.72 -0.99 -13.08
N GLU A 350 -25.74 -1.55 -12.42
CA GLU A 350 -26.97 -0.83 -12.10
C GLU A 350 -26.72 0.47 -11.29
N ASP A 351 -27.51 1.50 -11.57
CA ASP A 351 -27.50 2.81 -10.89
C ASP A 351 -26.15 3.57 -10.89
N PHE A 352 -25.22 3.20 -11.77
CA PHE A 352 -23.95 3.90 -11.93
C PHE A 352 -23.85 4.61 -13.28
N SER A 353 -23.54 5.91 -13.23
CA SER A 353 -23.29 6.73 -14.42
C SER A 353 -22.19 7.75 -14.15
N ILE A 354 -21.37 8.02 -15.15
CA ILE A 354 -20.32 9.02 -15.08
C ILE A 354 -20.86 10.34 -15.67
N ASP A 355 -21.06 11.34 -14.82
CA ASP A 355 -21.41 12.69 -15.26
C ASP A 355 -20.14 13.44 -15.67
N THR A 356 -19.84 13.48 -16.97
CA THR A 356 -18.68 14.19 -17.54
C THR A 356 -18.98 15.66 -17.85
N THR A 357 -20.19 16.16 -17.56
CA THR A 357 -20.70 17.45 -18.10
C THR A 357 -20.45 18.67 -17.19
N ARG A 358 -19.98 18.50 -15.95
CA ARG A 358 -19.83 19.59 -14.98
C ARG A 358 -18.47 19.56 -14.28
N ASP A 359 -17.75 20.69 -14.32
CA ASP A 359 -16.66 20.99 -13.38
C ASP A 359 -17.26 21.17 -11.97
N ARG A 360 -17.40 20.07 -11.22
CA ARG A 360 -18.00 20.11 -9.88
C ARG A 360 -16.93 20.33 -8.80
N ILE A 361 -16.37 21.53 -8.76
CA ILE A 361 -15.78 22.06 -7.51
C ILE A 361 -16.89 22.71 -6.63
N ALA A 362 -18.10 22.91 -7.17
CA ALA A 362 -19.19 23.55 -6.45
C ALA A 362 -19.85 22.62 -5.40
N THR A 363 -19.67 23.03 -4.15
CA THR A 363 -20.37 22.62 -2.93
C THR A 363 -21.88 22.40 -3.13
N THR A 364 -22.37 21.27 -2.60
CA THR A 364 -23.75 20.84 -2.30
C THR A 364 -24.54 19.93 -3.28
N SER A 365 -24.61 18.67 -2.84
CA SER A 365 -25.61 17.59 -3.05
C SER A 365 -25.42 16.59 -4.21
N LYS A 366 -25.01 15.36 -3.81
CA LYS A 366 -24.81 14.11 -4.59
C LYS A 366 -23.63 14.09 -5.58
N HIS A 367 -22.44 13.81 -5.08
CA HIS A 367 -21.39 13.15 -5.86
C HIS A 367 -21.81 11.71 -6.20
N SER A 368 -21.43 11.21 -7.38
CA SER A 368 -21.66 9.81 -7.75
C SER A 368 -20.93 8.88 -6.80
N ARG A 369 -21.53 7.73 -6.50
CA ARG A 369 -20.94 6.71 -5.62
C ARG A 369 -20.15 5.71 -6.45
N VAL A 370 -18.97 5.34 -5.98
CA VAL A 370 -18.20 4.25 -6.61
C VAL A 370 -18.91 2.91 -6.35
N PRO A 371 -19.16 2.08 -7.38
CA PRO A 371 -19.85 0.80 -7.22
C PRO A 371 -19.10 -0.13 -6.27
N LEU A 372 -19.81 -1.03 -5.59
CA LEU A 372 -19.19 -2.04 -4.73
C LEU A 372 -18.36 -3.04 -5.56
N ALA A 373 -17.34 -3.64 -4.94
CA ALA A 373 -16.53 -4.68 -5.58
C ALA A 373 -17.40 -5.84 -6.13
N SER A 374 -18.42 -6.24 -5.36
CA SER A 374 -19.38 -7.27 -5.73
C SER A 374 -20.29 -6.91 -6.91
N SER A 375 -20.47 -5.63 -7.22
CA SER A 375 -21.20 -5.16 -8.40
C SER A 375 -20.32 -5.11 -9.65
N ILE A 376 -19.01 -4.89 -9.46
CA ILE A 376 -18.03 -4.85 -10.55
C ILE A 376 -17.63 -6.27 -10.98
N LEU A 377 -17.66 -7.25 -10.08
CA LEU A 377 -17.38 -8.64 -10.42
C LEU A 377 -18.62 -9.34 -10.99
N LYS A 378 -18.49 -9.94 -12.17
CA LYS A 378 -19.47 -10.87 -12.74
C LYS A 378 -19.46 -12.13 -11.89
N ARG A 379 -20.52 -12.29 -11.07
CA ARG A 379 -20.69 -13.40 -10.13
C ARG A 379 -21.03 -14.70 -10.87
N GLU A 380 -20.03 -15.33 -11.48
CA GLU A 380 -20.20 -16.67 -12.08
C GLU A 380 -19.79 -17.80 -11.11
N ASN A 381 -18.92 -17.55 -10.12
CA ASN A 381 -18.47 -18.57 -9.15
C ASN A 381 -18.58 -18.09 -7.69
N ASN A 382 -19.13 -18.96 -6.83
CA ASN A 382 -19.34 -18.75 -5.38
C ASN A 382 -18.06 -18.94 -4.53
N GLU A 383 -16.89 -19.18 -5.13
CA GLU A 383 -15.63 -19.38 -4.40
C GLU A 383 -14.87 -18.06 -4.28
N GLN A 384 -15.34 -17.18 -3.41
CA GLN A 384 -14.59 -15.97 -3.08
C GLN A 384 -13.38 -16.35 -2.22
N HIS A 385 -12.19 -15.86 -2.57
CA HIS A 385 -11.00 -16.13 -1.78
C HIS A 385 -11.13 -15.49 -0.39
N ARG A 386 -10.68 -16.22 0.64
CA ARG A 386 -10.63 -15.70 2.00
C ARG A 386 -9.76 -14.43 2.04
N PRO A 387 -10.15 -13.41 2.82
CA PRO A 387 -9.38 -12.20 2.92
C PRO A 387 -8.06 -12.45 3.67
N VAL A 388 -6.99 -11.82 3.20
CA VAL A 388 -5.65 -11.92 3.81
C VAL A 388 -5.22 -10.58 4.40
N PHE A 389 -4.82 -10.58 5.67
CA PHE A 389 -4.20 -9.42 6.31
C PHE A 389 -2.70 -9.63 6.47
N THR A 390 -1.91 -8.74 5.87
CA THR A 390 -0.46 -8.65 6.11
C THR A 390 -0.09 -7.23 6.45
N PHE A 391 1.01 -7.04 7.16
CA PHE A 391 1.52 -5.72 7.50
C PHE A 391 2.47 -5.17 6.43
N SER A 392 3.15 -6.07 5.73
CA SER A 392 4.19 -5.76 4.76
C SER A 392 3.61 -5.42 3.39
N GLN A 393 4.41 -4.75 2.55
CA GLN A 393 4.02 -4.48 1.16
C GLN A 393 3.84 -5.80 0.40
N GLY A 394 2.79 -5.87 -0.41
CA GLY A 394 2.56 -7.03 -1.27
C GLY A 394 2.26 -6.60 -2.70
N ILE A 395 1.20 -7.15 -3.27
CA ILE A 395 0.86 -6.98 -4.68
C ILE A 395 -0.05 -5.78 -4.94
N VAL A 396 -0.70 -5.23 -3.90
CA VAL A 396 -1.78 -4.25 -4.08
C VAL A 396 -1.25 -2.97 -4.74
N GLY A 397 -0.10 -2.46 -4.29
CA GLY A 397 0.54 -1.29 -4.91
C GLY A 397 0.85 -1.49 -6.40
N PRO A 398 1.65 -2.51 -6.79
CA PRO A 398 1.94 -2.83 -8.19
C PRO A 398 0.71 -3.02 -9.09
N LEU A 399 -0.32 -3.72 -8.61
CA LEU A 399 -1.55 -3.91 -9.37
C LEU A 399 -2.39 -2.63 -9.44
N SER A 400 -2.42 -1.82 -8.38
CA SER A 400 -3.07 -0.51 -8.37
C SER A 400 -2.44 0.42 -9.39
N THR A 401 -1.11 0.51 -9.41
CA THR A 401 -0.37 1.28 -10.42
C THR A 401 -0.67 0.78 -11.83
N THR A 402 -0.75 -0.54 -12.03
CA THR A 402 -1.15 -1.11 -13.34
C THR A 402 -2.58 -0.71 -13.70
N GLY A 403 -3.51 -0.81 -12.76
CA GLY A 403 -4.93 -0.46 -12.92
C GLY A 403 -5.16 1.01 -13.27
N ILE A 404 -4.34 1.91 -12.73
CA ILE A 404 -4.46 3.36 -12.97
C ILE A 404 -3.66 3.78 -14.22
N ALA A 405 -2.39 3.34 -14.34
CA ALA A 405 -1.46 3.88 -15.32
C ALA A 405 -1.40 3.14 -16.67
N CYS A 406 -1.75 1.85 -16.75
CA CYS A 406 -1.76 1.13 -18.03
C CYS A 406 -3.02 1.45 -18.82
N ARG A 407 -2.95 1.90 -20.08
CA ARG A 407 -4.17 2.21 -20.88
C ARG A 407 -4.61 1.08 -21.81
N THR A 408 -3.91 -0.05 -21.79
CA THR A 408 -4.28 -1.24 -22.55
C THR A 408 -5.40 -1.99 -21.81
N PRO A 409 -6.65 -2.07 -22.34
CA PRO A 409 -7.80 -2.53 -21.57
C PRO A 409 -7.68 -3.95 -21.03
N SER A 410 -7.09 -4.89 -21.78
CA SER A 410 -6.91 -6.28 -21.34
C SER A 410 -6.04 -6.38 -20.09
N ILE A 411 -4.86 -5.75 -20.12
CA ILE A 411 -3.90 -5.68 -19.01
C ILE A 411 -4.54 -5.02 -17.79
N ARG A 412 -5.20 -3.87 -18.00
CA ARG A 412 -5.84 -3.12 -16.92
C ARG A 412 -6.93 -3.95 -16.24
N LYS A 413 -7.78 -4.61 -17.02
CA LYS A 413 -8.85 -5.49 -16.51
C LYS A 413 -8.31 -6.67 -15.72
N GLU A 414 -7.23 -7.30 -16.16
CA GLU A 414 -6.59 -8.38 -15.38
C GLU A 414 -6.09 -7.89 -14.01
N ALA A 415 -5.44 -6.73 -13.95
CA ALA A 415 -4.95 -6.18 -12.68
C ALA A 415 -6.09 -5.88 -11.70
N MET A 416 -7.19 -5.30 -12.19
CA MET A 416 -8.37 -5.00 -11.37
C MET A 416 -9.08 -6.28 -10.92
N ALA A 417 -9.20 -7.28 -11.80
CA ALA A 417 -9.79 -8.57 -11.43
C ALA A 417 -9.00 -9.25 -10.31
N LEU A 418 -7.66 -9.26 -10.37
CA LEU A 418 -6.83 -9.80 -9.29
C LEU A 418 -7.05 -9.06 -7.95
N LEU A 419 -7.16 -7.73 -7.98
CA LEU A 419 -7.39 -6.92 -6.78
C LEU A 419 -8.76 -7.19 -6.12
N LEU A 420 -9.79 -7.43 -6.94
CA LEU A 420 -11.16 -7.65 -6.48
C LEU A 420 -11.44 -9.13 -6.12
N LEU A 421 -10.82 -10.09 -6.80
CA LEU A 421 -11.03 -11.52 -6.57
C LEU A 421 -10.25 -12.08 -5.39
N TYR A 422 -9.12 -11.45 -5.04
CA TYR A 422 -8.27 -11.85 -3.93
C TYR A 422 -8.29 -10.76 -2.85
N PRO A 423 -9.34 -10.73 -1.99
CA PRO A 423 -9.50 -9.71 -0.97
C PRO A 423 -8.27 -9.69 -0.06
N ARG A 424 -7.65 -8.53 0.09
CA ARG A 424 -6.51 -8.41 1.00
C ARG A 424 -6.29 -7.00 1.49
N ARG A 425 -5.73 -6.93 2.69
CA ARG A 425 -5.28 -5.72 3.34
C ARG A 425 -3.77 -5.84 3.57
N GLU A 426 -3.01 -4.97 2.92
CA GLU A 426 -1.54 -4.95 2.96
C GLU A 426 -1.10 -3.67 3.67
N GLY A 427 -0.96 -3.76 5.00
CA GLY A 427 -0.72 -2.60 5.86
C GLY A 427 -1.82 -1.56 5.70
N LEU A 428 -1.48 -0.44 5.06
CA LEU A 428 -2.40 0.67 4.78
C LEU A 428 -3.20 0.49 3.48
N TRP A 429 -2.79 -0.44 2.61
CA TRP A 429 -3.44 -0.67 1.32
C TRP A 429 -4.63 -1.63 1.43
N ASP A 430 -5.65 -1.34 0.63
CA ASP A 430 -6.90 -2.10 0.54
C ASP A 430 -7.14 -2.52 -0.91
N SER A 431 -7.18 -3.83 -1.18
CA SER A 431 -7.25 -4.34 -2.55
C SER A 431 -8.57 -3.98 -3.25
N HIS A 432 -9.70 -4.04 -2.53
CA HIS A 432 -11.00 -3.66 -3.08
C HIS A 432 -11.05 -2.17 -3.43
N THR A 433 -10.59 -1.29 -2.54
CA THR A 433 -10.47 0.14 -2.83
C THR A 433 -9.61 0.38 -4.07
N ALA A 434 -8.41 -0.20 -4.13
CA ALA A 434 -7.50 -0.04 -5.28
C ALA A 434 -8.13 -0.52 -6.60
N GLY A 435 -8.75 -1.71 -6.60
CA GLY A 435 -9.40 -2.27 -7.78
C GLY A 435 -10.59 -1.43 -8.27
N ARG A 436 -11.41 -0.94 -7.34
CA ARG A 436 -12.56 -0.06 -7.63
C ARG A 436 -12.10 1.29 -8.19
N CYS A 437 -11.06 1.89 -7.61
CA CYS A 437 -10.46 3.13 -8.12
C CYS A 437 -9.95 2.95 -9.55
N GLY A 438 -9.21 1.88 -9.83
CA GLY A 438 -8.74 1.56 -11.18
C GLY A 438 -9.90 1.36 -12.17
N TRP A 439 -10.97 0.70 -11.74
CA TRP A 439 -12.12 0.45 -12.60
C TRP A 439 -12.83 1.75 -12.97
N VAL A 440 -13.09 2.62 -12.00
CA VAL A 440 -13.68 3.94 -12.26
C VAL A 440 -12.77 4.79 -13.16
N ALA A 441 -11.46 4.81 -12.90
CA ALA A 441 -10.52 5.54 -13.76
C ALA A 441 -10.60 5.05 -15.21
N MET A 442 -10.64 3.74 -15.44
CA MET A 442 -10.82 3.17 -16.78
C MET A 442 -12.14 3.61 -17.40
N GLN A 443 -13.26 3.50 -16.68
CA GLN A 443 -14.58 3.86 -17.23
C GLN A 443 -14.67 5.34 -17.59
N ILE A 444 -14.04 6.23 -16.80
CA ILE A 444 -13.92 7.65 -17.11
C ILE A 444 -13.16 7.85 -18.43
N GLU A 445 -11.96 7.26 -18.55
CA GLU A 445 -11.14 7.40 -19.75
C GLU A 445 -11.85 6.86 -21.01
N GLU A 446 -12.53 5.71 -20.89
CA GLU A 446 -13.28 5.11 -21.99
C GLU A 446 -14.49 5.96 -22.40
N GLU A 447 -15.26 6.48 -21.45
CA GLU A 447 -16.43 7.31 -21.75
C GLU A 447 -16.04 8.65 -22.37
N LEU A 448 -15.01 9.31 -21.85
CA LEU A 448 -14.45 10.53 -22.46
C LEU A 448 -13.95 10.25 -23.88
N THR A 449 -13.33 9.10 -24.11
CA THR A 449 -12.87 8.69 -25.45
C THR A 449 -14.05 8.49 -26.41
N ARG A 450 -15.13 7.81 -25.98
CA ARG A 450 -16.34 7.65 -26.79
C ARG A 450 -16.96 9.00 -27.14
N GLN A 451 -17.05 9.92 -26.17
CA GLN A 451 -17.57 11.28 -26.39
C GLN A 451 -16.70 12.06 -27.39
N TYR A 452 -15.38 12.01 -27.23
CA TYR A 452 -14.42 12.63 -28.14
C TYR A 452 -14.55 12.10 -29.58
N ARG A 453 -14.73 10.79 -29.75
CA ARG A 453 -14.89 10.13 -31.05
C ARG A 453 -16.23 10.43 -31.71
N ARG A 454 -17.34 10.45 -30.94
CA ARG A 454 -18.67 10.87 -31.42
C ARG A 454 -18.65 12.30 -31.98
N GLN A 455 -17.94 13.21 -31.33
CA GLN A 455 -17.75 14.59 -31.84
C GLN A 455 -17.01 14.65 -33.17
N GLN A 456 -16.21 13.63 -33.50
CA GLN A 456 -15.53 13.47 -34.79
C GLN A 456 -16.34 12.66 -35.81
N GLY A 457 -17.59 12.31 -35.51
CA GLY A 457 -18.47 11.51 -36.38
C GLY A 457 -18.17 10.00 -36.38
N GLN A 458 -17.48 9.49 -35.36
CA GLN A 458 -17.19 8.06 -35.19
C GLN A 458 -18.09 7.48 -34.08
N GLU A 459 -19.16 6.77 -34.43
CA GLU A 459 -20.13 6.21 -33.47
C GLU A 459 -19.75 4.80 -32.96
N ASP A 460 -19.21 3.93 -33.81
CA ASP A 460 -18.83 2.55 -33.48
C ASP A 460 -17.30 2.41 -33.34
N PHE A 461 -16.76 2.87 -32.20
CA PHE A 461 -15.33 2.78 -31.88
C PHE A 461 -15.08 1.87 -30.67
N GLU A 462 -14.18 0.91 -30.82
CA GLU A 462 -13.75 -0.01 -29.76
C GLU A 462 -12.31 0.32 -29.34
N ILE A 463 -12.10 0.51 -28.04
CA ILE A 463 -10.79 0.78 -27.45
C ILE A 463 -10.06 -0.55 -27.27
N LYS A 464 -8.93 -0.75 -27.96
CA LYS A 464 -8.14 -2.00 -27.92
C LYS A 464 -6.76 -1.81 -27.35
N THR A 465 -6.22 -0.62 -27.46
CA THR A 465 -4.83 -0.30 -27.15
C THR A 465 -4.72 1.03 -26.41
N ALA A 466 -3.59 1.27 -25.75
CA ALA A 466 -3.34 2.55 -25.08
C ALA A 466 -3.44 3.77 -26.02
N SER A 467 -3.05 3.61 -27.30
CA SER A 467 -3.13 4.68 -28.30
C SER A 467 -4.56 5.05 -28.69
N ASP A 468 -5.54 4.19 -28.41
CA ASP A 468 -6.95 4.47 -28.70
C ASP A 468 -7.54 5.51 -27.75
N VAL A 469 -6.92 5.71 -26.57
CA VAL A 469 -7.30 6.69 -25.54
C VAL A 469 -6.52 8.00 -25.76
N PRO A 470 -7.16 9.06 -26.29
CA PRO A 470 -6.51 10.36 -26.53
C PRO A 470 -5.94 10.94 -25.24
N ILE A 471 -4.85 11.70 -25.33
CA ILE A 471 -4.20 12.32 -24.17
C ILE A 471 -5.18 13.18 -23.36
N GLU A 472 -6.06 13.91 -24.05
CA GLU A 472 -7.09 14.74 -23.44
C GLU A 472 -8.13 13.95 -22.63
N CYS A 473 -8.31 12.65 -22.92
CA CYS A 473 -9.27 11.80 -22.22
C CYS A 473 -8.63 11.05 -21.03
N ARG A 474 -7.32 11.18 -20.80
CA ARG A 474 -6.60 10.38 -19.79
C ARG A 474 -6.74 10.98 -18.39
N VAL A 475 -6.90 10.10 -17.41
CA VAL A 475 -6.83 10.44 -15.98
C VAL A 475 -5.34 10.55 -15.60
N ARG A 476 -4.89 11.74 -15.23
CA ARG A 476 -3.50 12.02 -14.86
C ARG A 476 -3.18 11.69 -13.41
N GLY A 477 -4.15 11.86 -12.52
CA GLY A 477 -4.00 11.62 -11.09
C GLY A 477 -5.32 11.17 -10.47
N VAL A 478 -5.21 10.36 -9.42
CA VAL A 478 -6.33 9.95 -8.58
C VAL A 478 -5.97 10.28 -7.15
N ASP A 479 -6.60 11.32 -6.61
CA ASP A 479 -6.42 11.70 -5.22
C ASP A 479 -7.55 11.15 -4.36
N MET A 480 -7.20 10.68 -3.17
CA MET A 480 -8.18 10.20 -2.19
C MET A 480 -8.11 11.05 -0.93
N LYS A 481 -9.21 11.73 -0.62
CA LYS A 481 -9.40 12.44 0.64
C LYS A 481 -10.34 11.67 1.55
N TYR A 482 -9.86 11.23 2.71
CA TYR A 482 -10.70 10.54 3.69
C TYR A 482 -11.68 11.53 4.33
N ILE A 483 -12.98 11.28 4.17
CA ILE A 483 -14.06 12.15 4.69
C ILE A 483 -14.85 11.50 5.83
N GLY A 484 -14.58 10.23 6.13
CA GLY A 484 -15.15 9.49 7.25
C GLY A 484 -14.36 8.22 7.57
N PRO A 485 -14.82 7.41 8.55
CA PRO A 485 -14.14 6.17 8.94
C PRO A 485 -14.00 5.18 7.78
N ARG A 486 -15.02 5.08 6.93
CA ARG A 486 -15.08 4.18 5.77
C ARG A 486 -15.56 4.86 4.49
N SER A 487 -15.20 6.14 4.37
CA SER A 487 -15.59 6.93 3.22
C SER A 487 -14.47 7.85 2.79
N GLY A 488 -14.32 7.97 1.48
CA GLY A 488 -13.32 8.81 0.83
C GLY A 488 -13.92 9.52 -0.37
N GLU A 489 -13.52 10.78 -0.56
CA GLU A 489 -13.73 11.53 -1.78
C GLU A 489 -12.57 11.22 -2.73
N LEU A 490 -12.88 10.59 -3.86
CA LEU A 490 -11.93 10.35 -4.95
C LEU A 490 -12.03 11.47 -5.97
N ARG A 491 -10.88 12.02 -6.35
CA ARG A 491 -10.75 13.07 -7.36
C ARG A 491 -9.95 12.51 -8.53
N PHE A 492 -10.59 12.37 -9.67
CA PHE A 492 -9.98 11.94 -10.92
C PHE A 492 -9.68 13.18 -11.75
N ASN A 493 -8.39 13.52 -11.87
CA ASN A 493 -7.94 14.71 -12.57
C ASN A 493 -7.66 14.39 -14.05
N THR A 494 -8.31 15.11 -14.96
CA THR A 494 -8.21 14.95 -16.42
C THR A 494 -7.90 16.28 -17.10
N MET A 495 -7.42 16.24 -18.35
CA MET A 495 -7.11 17.45 -19.11
C MET A 495 -8.35 17.98 -19.84
N LYS A 496 -8.81 19.20 -19.54
CA LYS A 496 -9.79 19.88 -20.41
C LYS A 496 -9.06 20.86 -21.33
N LYS A 497 -9.27 20.73 -22.64
CA LYS A 497 -9.01 21.81 -23.59
C LYS A 497 -10.19 22.79 -23.51
N CYS A 498 -10.11 23.78 -22.64
CA CYS A 498 -10.65 25.10 -22.96
C CYS A 498 -9.45 26.00 -23.31
N GLU A 499 -9.67 27.04 -24.10
CA GLU A 499 -8.66 28.00 -24.56
C GLU A 499 -7.84 28.64 -23.40
N ASP A 500 -8.25 28.40 -22.15
CA ASP A 500 -7.67 28.86 -20.89
C ASP A 500 -6.93 27.79 -20.04
N GLY A 501 -6.92 26.51 -20.44
CA GLY A 501 -6.11 25.46 -19.77
C GLY A 501 -6.63 24.90 -18.43
N GLU A 502 -7.94 24.94 -18.15
CA GLU A 502 -8.51 24.41 -16.91
C GLU A 502 -8.55 22.86 -16.85
N MET A 503 -8.20 22.27 -15.70
CA MET A 503 -8.29 20.82 -15.44
C MET A 503 -9.74 20.41 -15.13
N LEU A 504 -10.22 19.32 -15.75
CA LEU A 504 -11.48 18.70 -15.39
C LEU A 504 -11.25 17.71 -14.25
N THR A 505 -11.85 17.99 -13.09
CA THR A 505 -11.81 17.08 -11.93
C THR A 505 -13.17 16.42 -11.73
N ILE A 506 -13.21 15.10 -11.85
CA ILE A 506 -14.40 14.29 -11.56
C ILE A 506 -14.30 13.80 -10.12
N VAL A 507 -15.31 14.12 -9.31
CA VAL A 507 -15.35 13.79 -7.89
C VAL A 507 -16.40 12.73 -7.60
N MET A 508 -15.98 11.63 -6.97
CA MET A 508 -16.83 10.52 -6.55
C MET A 508 -16.65 10.18 -5.07
N VAL A 509 -17.68 9.60 -4.47
CA VAL A 509 -17.61 9.10 -3.08
C VAL A 509 -17.42 7.59 -3.11
N LEU A 510 -16.34 7.12 -2.50
CA LEU A 510 -16.06 5.72 -2.22
C LEU A 510 -16.49 5.42 -0.78
N GLU A 511 -17.30 4.38 -0.60
CA GLU A 511 -17.61 3.78 0.70
C GLU A 511 -17.22 2.30 0.67
N TRP A 512 -16.75 1.75 1.80
CA TRP A 512 -16.29 0.36 1.92
C TRP A 512 -16.72 -0.34 3.20
#